data_AF-A0A914DN91-F1
#
_entry.id   AF-A0A914DN91-F1
#
_cell.length_a   1.000
_cell.length_b   1.000
_cell.length_c   1.000
_cell.angle_alpha   90.00
_cell.angle_beta   90.00
_cell.angle_gamma   90.00
#
_symmetry.space_group_name_H-M   'P 1'
#
loop_
_entity.id
_entity.type
_entity.pdbx_description
1 polymer ?
#
loop_
_entity_poly.entity_id
_entity_poly.type
_entity_poly.pdbx_seq_one_letter_code
_entity_poly.pdbx_strand_id
1 'polypeptide(L)' 'MPIQEDHAYPDPTSSDQISVVIWSDEKKFNLDGPDGSRYYWHDPRKEKHVFSRRNFGGGNMMVWAAFSSIRKL' A
#
# COMPACT_ATOMS: atom_id res chain seq x y z
N MET A 1 33.07 -26.05 36.07
CA MET A 1 33.04 -25.08 34.96
C MET A 1 31.59 -24.68 34.79
N PRO A 2 31.21 -23.39 34.86
CA PRO A 2 29.84 -23.01 34.59
C PRO A 2 29.63 -23.10 33.07
N ILE A 3 28.54 -23.77 32.72
CA ILE A 3 28.09 -24.01 31.35
C ILE A 3 27.59 -22.65 30.86
N GLN A 4 28.18 -22.12 29.79
CA GLN A 4 27.75 -20.87 29.18
C GLN A 4 26.29 -21.05 28.72
N GLU A 5 25.35 -20.29 29.30
CA GLU A 5 23.96 -20.31 28.88
C GLU A 5 23.90 -19.84 27.43
N ASP A 6 23.35 -20.71 26.56
CA ASP A 6 23.10 -20.42 25.16
C ASP A 6 22.23 -19.17 25.08
N HIS A 7 22.75 -18.14 24.41
CA HIS A 7 21.99 -16.94 24.07
C HIS A 7 20.82 -17.35 23.18
N ALA A 8 19.66 -17.63 23.79
CA ALA A 8 18.41 -17.85 23.07
C ALA A 8 18.17 -16.62 22.19
N TYR A 9 18.06 -16.84 20.87
CA TYR A 9 17.61 -15.79 19.97
C TYR A 9 16.27 -15.26 20.51
N PRO A 10 16.13 -13.95 20.71
CA PRO A 10 14.89 -13.41 21.24
C PRO A 10 13.75 -13.78 20.30
N ASP A 11 12.64 -14.28 20.86
CA ASP A 11 11.48 -14.68 20.08
C ASP A 11 11.03 -13.51 19.18
N PRO A 12 11.00 -13.68 17.84
CA PRO A 12 10.78 -12.60 16.90
C PRO A 12 9.36 -12.03 16.95
N THR A 13 8.47 -12.67 17.72
CA THR A 13 7.08 -12.29 17.95
C THR A 13 6.85 -11.55 19.28
N SER A 14 7.90 -11.33 20.08
CA SER A 14 7.81 -10.44 21.24
C SER A 14 7.41 -9.04 20.80
N SER A 15 6.46 -8.42 21.51
CA SER A 15 5.98 -7.05 21.27
C SER A 15 7.12 -6.03 21.17
N ASP A 16 8.23 -6.31 21.84
CA ASP A 16 9.37 -5.41 21.94
C ASP A 16 10.15 -5.32 20.63
N GLN A 17 10.14 -6.38 19.81
CA GLN A 17 10.85 -6.40 18.52
C GLN A 17 10.11 -5.60 17.43
N ILE A 18 8.79 -5.47 17.51
CA ILE A 18 7.99 -4.67 16.55
C ILE A 18 8.29 -3.17 16.70
N SER A 19 8.83 -2.76 17.85
CA SER A 19 9.18 -1.37 18.14
C SER A 19 10.37 -0.86 17.33
N VAL A 20 11.26 -1.74 16.88
CA VAL A 20 12.49 -1.39 16.13
C VAL A 20 12.37 -1.59 14.62
N VAL A 21 11.24 -2.12 14.15
CA VAL A 21 11.02 -2.42 12.72
C VAL A 21 10.52 -1.17 11.98
N ILE A 22 11.17 -0.86 10.86
CA ILE A 22 10.71 0.13 9.88
C ILE A 22 10.14 -0.62 8.67
N TRP A 23 8.87 -0.38 8.38
CA TRP A 23 8.16 -0.94 7.22
C TRP A 23 8.23 0.06 6.08
N SER A 24 8.42 -0.40 4.85
CA SER A 24 8.30 0.44 3.65
C SER A 24 7.57 -0.29 2.53
N ASP A 25 6.88 0.46 1.69
CA ASP A 25 6.18 -0.08 0.52
C ASP A 25 6.05 0.99 -0.58
N GLU A 26 5.78 0.51 -1.79
CA GLU A 26 5.43 1.32 -2.93
C GLU A 26 3.97 1.09 -3.32
N LYS A 27 3.19 2.17 -3.44
CA LYS A 27 1.80 2.10 -3.87
C LYS A 27 1.53 2.98 -5.06
N LYS A 28 1.02 2.35 -6.12
CA LYS A 28 0.38 3.04 -7.25
C LYS A 28 -1.08 3.34 -6.94
N PHE A 29 -1.44 4.62 -6.98
CA PHE A 29 -2.82 5.11 -6.97
C PHE A 29 -3.21 5.51 -8.39
N ASN A 30 -4.21 4.83 -8.94
CA ASN A 30 -4.82 5.27 -10.20
C ASN A 30 -5.81 6.39 -9.91
N LEU A 31 -5.73 7.50 -10.65
CA LEU A 31 -6.62 8.66 -10.47
C LEU A 31 -7.96 8.44 -11.19
N ASP A 32 -8.53 7.23 -11.07
CA ASP A 32 -9.73 6.80 -11.80
C ASP A 32 -10.99 6.68 -10.92
N GLY A 33 -10.88 7.07 -9.64
CA GLY A 33 -11.99 7.09 -8.67
C GLY A 33 -12.37 5.70 -8.13
N PRO A 34 -13.12 5.65 -7.00
CA PRO A 34 -13.33 4.41 -6.26
C PRO A 34 -13.92 3.24 -7.06
N ASP A 35 -14.67 3.45 -8.14
CA ASP A 35 -15.29 2.34 -8.89
C ASP A 35 -15.05 2.37 -10.40
N GLY A 36 -13.93 2.92 -10.88
CA GLY A 36 -13.50 2.83 -12.29
C GLY A 36 -14.54 3.32 -13.33
N SER A 37 -15.56 4.01 -12.85
CA SER A 37 -16.73 4.44 -13.60
C SER A 37 -16.58 5.94 -13.80
N ARG A 38 -16.03 6.33 -14.95
CA ARG A 38 -16.06 7.72 -15.36
C ARG A 38 -17.52 8.13 -15.54
N TYR A 39 -18.01 9.03 -14.70
CA TYR A 39 -19.24 9.75 -15.00
C TYR A 39 -19.00 10.57 -16.27
N TYR A 40 -19.75 10.26 -17.33
CA TYR A 40 -19.74 11.04 -18.56
C TYR A 40 -21.16 11.41 -18.93
N TRP A 41 -21.35 12.65 -19.34
CA TRP A 41 -22.60 13.10 -19.95
C TRP A 41 -22.61 12.62 -21.40
N HIS A 42 -23.68 11.95 -21.80
CA HIS A 42 -23.83 11.44 -23.16
C HIS A 42 -25.19 11.78 -23.71
N ASP A 43 -25.23 12.14 -24.99
CA ASP A 43 -26.47 12.30 -25.73
C ASP A 43 -27.13 10.91 -25.87
N PRO A 44 -28.40 10.73 -25.47
CA PRO A 44 -29.12 9.48 -25.65
C PRO A 44 -29.28 9.04 -27.11
N ARG A 45 -29.13 9.96 -28.07
CA ARG A 45 -29.24 9.69 -29.51
C ARG A 45 -27.97 9.11 -30.12
N LYS A 46 -26.87 9.04 -29.36
CA LYS A 46 -25.59 8.51 -29.81
C LYS A 46 -25.28 7.18 -29.12
N GLU A 47 -24.50 6.33 -29.77
CA GLU A 47 -24.09 5.05 -29.20
C GLU A 47 -23.31 5.25 -27.89
N LYS A 48 -23.51 4.33 -26.94
CA LYS A 48 -22.84 4.39 -25.64
C LYS A 48 -21.34 4.13 -25.84
N HIS A 49 -20.52 5.04 -25.32
CA HIS A 49 -19.08 4.81 -25.26
C HIS A 49 -18.79 3.78 -24.16
N VAL A 50 -18.40 2.58 -24.57
CA VAL A 50 -17.90 1.55 -23.67
C VAL A 50 -16.39 1.73 -23.57
N PHE A 51 -15.92 2.28 -22.45
CA PHE A 51 -14.49 2.39 -22.19
C PHE A 51 -13.94 1.00 -21.82
N SER A 52 -12.93 0.52 -22.55
CA SER A 52 -12.31 -0.78 -22.23
C SER A 52 -11.64 -0.70 -20.85
N ARG A 53 -11.69 -1.82 -20.12
CA ARG A 53 -11.27 -1.94 -18.72
C ARG A 53 -9.87 -1.36 -18.52
N ARG A 54 -9.79 -0.34 -17.65
CA ARG A 54 -8.77 0.02 -16.64
C ARG A 54 -7.28 -0.16 -16.95
N ASN A 55 -6.87 -0.38 -18.20
CA ASN A 55 -5.50 -0.77 -18.48
C ASN A 55 -4.56 0.43 -18.62
N PHE A 56 -4.85 1.45 -19.44
CA PHE A 56 -3.85 2.51 -19.66
C PHE A 56 -4.48 3.80 -20.18
N GLY A 57 -4.73 4.78 -19.31
CA GLY A 57 -5.14 6.10 -19.81
C GLY A 57 -5.45 7.17 -18.77
N GLY A 58 -5.73 6.78 -17.52
CA GLY A 58 -5.80 7.72 -16.40
C GLY A 58 -4.41 8.00 -15.84
N GLY A 59 -4.15 9.24 -15.45
CA GLY A 59 -2.96 9.57 -14.67
C GLY A 59 -2.87 8.68 -13.42
N ASN A 60 -1.65 8.43 -12.97
CA ASN A 60 -1.40 7.67 -11.74
C ASN A 60 -0.41 8.42 -10.87
N MET A 61 -0.52 8.20 -9.57
CA MET A 61 0.42 8.69 -8.57
C MET A 61 1.08 7.48 -7.93
N MET A 62 2.41 7.41 -8.00
CA MET A 62 3.20 6.40 -7.30
C MET A 62 3.75 7.05 -6.04
N VAL A 63 3.49 6.44 -4.89
CA VAL A 63 4.01 6.91 -3.60
C VAL A 63 4.85 5.82 -2.99
N TRP A 64 6.03 6.20 -2.54
CA TRP A 64 6.86 5.39 -1.66
C TRP A 64 6.77 5.94 -0.25
N ALA A 65 6.55 5.08 0.73
CA ALA A 65 6.43 5.50 2.12
C ALA A 65 7.03 4.46 3.05
N ALA A 66 7.48 4.93 4.21
CA ALA A 66 7.92 4.09 5.31
C ALA A 66 7.31 4.54 6.63
N PHE A 67 6.99 3.58 7.51
CA PHE A 67 6.45 3.85 8.84
C PHE A 67 7.02 2.88 9.88
N SER A 68 7.09 3.34 11.12
CA SER A 68 7.47 2.51 12.27
C SER A 68 6.55 2.82 13.44
N SER A 69 6.50 1.94 14.43
CA SER A 69 5.70 2.14 15.65
C SER A 69 6.35 3.11 16.65
N ILE A 70 7.59 3.54 16.40
CA ILE A 70 8.30 4.53 17.21
C ILE A 70 7.54 5.86 17.12
N ARG A 71 6.84 6.22 18.20
CA ARG A 71 6.32 7.57 18.37
C ARG A 71 7.51 8.51 18.50
N LYS A 72 7.69 9.41 17.52
CA LYS A 72 8.48 10.62 17.70
C LYS A 72 7.54 11.82 17.57
N LEU A 73 7.30 12.49 18.68
CA LEU A 73 6.87 13.90 18.69
C LEU A 73 8.10 14.76 18.41
#